data_AF-A0A9P7K191-F1
#
_entry.id   AF-A0A9P7K191-F1
#
_cell.length_a   1.000
_cell.length_b   1.000
_cell.length_c   1.000
_cell.angle_alpha   90.00
_cell.angle_beta   90.00
_cell.angle_gamma   90.00
#
_symmetry.space_group_name_H-M   'P 1'
#
loop_
_entity.id
_entity.type
_entity.pdbx_description
1 polymer ?
#
loop_
_entity_poly.entity_id
_entity_poly.type
_entity_poly.pdbx_seq_one_letter_code
_entity_poly.pdbx_strand_id
1 'polypeptide(L)'
;IKQGISNWRNRFATAGIKALDAEYARQKLTTTKEKAALSLALLGNPEDIKSKTCSFLWESFYEDSQVKKLGLFQGHLVACVFLEHLIAIQGIPHNQQVQEQPVGALIYAIQVVHQALLYSHKSGSFKPPTAKGVMEFSKANWADCTLTQPSSKSRSLKRSSIFLKKVKSLKEIQWDNIKEAALKTQEKAHTMLPPPVDDLDATDDLDDDDDELHDLHYDSSDDEGVEDSPTLQVG
;
A
#
# COMPACT_ATOMS: atom_id res chain seq x y z
N ILE A 1 -23.34 -14.29 2.44
CA ILE A 1 -22.74 -13.18 1.65
C ILE A 1 -22.58 -11.91 2.49
N LYS A 2 -23.61 -11.03 2.65
CA LYS A 2 -23.45 -9.67 3.26
C LYS A 2 -22.61 -9.64 4.56
N GLN A 3 -22.93 -10.47 5.55
CA GLN A 3 -22.20 -10.55 6.83
C GLN A 3 -20.69 -10.85 6.65
N GLY A 4 -20.36 -11.78 5.75
CA GLY A 4 -18.97 -12.19 5.50
C GLY A 4 -18.13 -11.06 4.88
N ILE A 5 -18.72 -10.29 3.97
CA ILE A 5 -18.05 -9.11 3.39
C ILE A 5 -17.80 -8.06 4.47
N SER A 6 -18.77 -7.77 5.34
CA SER A 6 -18.57 -6.85 6.46
C SER A 6 -17.49 -7.33 7.44
N ASN A 7 -17.46 -8.63 7.75
CA ASN A 7 -16.45 -9.20 8.65
C ASN A 7 -15.03 -9.14 8.04
N TRP A 8 -14.88 -9.47 6.75
CA TRP A 8 -13.61 -9.35 6.01
C TRP A 8 -13.13 -7.90 5.96
N ARG A 9 -14.05 -6.95 5.75
CA ARG A 9 -13.77 -5.51 5.81
C ARG A 9 -13.29 -5.06 7.18
N ASN A 10 -13.95 -5.50 8.24
CA ASN A 10 -13.55 -5.17 9.62
C ASN A 10 -12.19 -5.76 10.00
N ARG A 11 -11.84 -6.96 9.50
CA ARG A 11 -10.47 -7.52 9.62
C ARG A 11 -9.43 -6.57 9.02
N PHE A 12 -9.67 -6.08 7.79
CA PHE A 12 -8.79 -5.11 7.12
C PHE A 12 -8.51 -3.87 7.98
N ALA A 13 -9.53 -3.13 8.46
CA ALA A 13 -9.28 -1.98 9.37
C ALA A 13 -8.46 -2.37 10.61
N THR A 14 -8.81 -3.50 11.22
CA THR A 14 -8.15 -3.98 12.44
C THR A 14 -6.67 -4.26 12.18
N ALA A 15 -6.34 -4.87 11.04
CA ALA A 15 -4.96 -5.09 10.62
C ALA A 15 -4.22 -3.78 10.30
N GLY A 16 -4.87 -2.79 9.67
CA GLY A 16 -4.22 -1.51 9.35
C GLY A 16 -3.85 -0.70 10.60
N ILE A 17 -4.72 -0.70 11.60
CA ILE A 17 -4.44 -0.07 12.91
C ILE A 17 -3.32 -0.84 13.61
N LYS A 18 -3.43 -2.18 13.70
CA LYS A 18 -2.41 -3.04 14.31
C LYS A 18 -1.04 -2.94 13.64
N ALA A 19 -0.98 -2.86 12.31
CA ALA A 19 0.26 -2.74 11.56
C ALA A 19 0.94 -1.40 11.88
N LEU A 20 0.17 -0.30 11.96
CA LEU A 20 0.70 1.01 12.35
C LEU A 20 1.17 1.04 13.82
N ASP A 21 0.42 0.41 14.74
CA ASP A 21 0.84 0.26 16.14
C ASP A 21 2.09 -0.63 16.30
N ALA A 22 2.20 -1.69 15.49
CA ALA A 22 3.38 -2.56 15.44
C ALA A 22 4.59 -1.83 14.83
N GLU A 23 4.39 -1.01 13.80
CA GLU A 23 5.44 -0.18 13.20
C GLU A 23 5.97 0.88 14.18
N TYR A 24 5.09 1.52 14.97
CA TYR A 24 5.51 2.36 16.08
C TYR A 24 6.36 1.60 17.11
N ALA A 25 6.01 0.34 17.40
CA ALA A 25 6.75 -0.51 18.33
C ALA A 25 8.12 -0.95 17.75
N ARG A 26 8.17 -1.31 16.46
CA ARG A 26 9.38 -1.66 15.71
C ARG A 26 10.40 -0.52 15.73
N GLN A 27 9.93 0.70 15.47
CA GLN A 27 10.74 1.92 15.56
C GLN A 27 10.94 2.45 17.00
N LYS A 28 10.45 1.72 18.03
CA LYS A 28 10.57 2.07 19.47
C LYS A 28 9.98 3.45 19.84
N LEU A 29 9.02 3.97 19.06
CA LEU A 29 8.44 5.30 19.25
C LEU A 29 7.49 5.30 20.46
N THR A 30 7.78 6.11 21.47
CA THR A 30 7.02 6.12 22.73
C THR A 30 6.08 7.31 22.83
N THR A 31 6.45 8.47 22.28
CA THR A 31 5.69 9.71 22.39
C THR A 31 4.66 9.85 21.26
N THR A 32 3.59 10.62 21.53
CA THR A 32 2.62 11.01 20.52
C THR A 32 3.22 11.89 19.42
N LYS A 33 4.29 12.66 19.72
CA LYS A 33 4.97 13.53 18.75
C LYS A 33 5.72 12.70 17.70
N GLU A 34 6.50 11.70 18.13
CA GLU A 34 7.22 10.79 17.24
C GLU A 34 6.26 10.01 16.35
N LYS A 35 5.23 9.40 16.95
CA LYS A 35 4.20 8.65 16.21
C LYS A 35 3.45 9.52 15.21
N ALA A 36 3.15 10.77 15.55
CA ALA A 36 2.56 11.75 14.63
C ALA A 36 3.51 12.07 13.46
N ALA A 37 4.80 12.31 13.75
CA ALA A 37 5.82 12.63 12.75
C ALA A 37 6.04 11.45 11.77
N LEU A 38 6.22 10.22 12.26
CA LEU A 38 6.32 9.04 11.38
C LEU A 38 5.06 8.88 10.53
N SER A 39 3.87 9.05 11.12
CA SER A 39 2.62 8.93 10.37
C SER A 39 2.50 9.96 9.25
N LEU A 40 3.07 11.17 9.43
CA LEU A 40 3.13 12.19 8.40
C LEU A 40 4.19 11.87 7.33
N ALA A 41 5.38 11.41 7.72
CA ALA A 41 6.46 11.02 6.80
C ALA A 41 6.10 9.81 5.92
N LEU A 42 5.32 8.87 6.47
CA LEU A 42 4.73 7.75 5.74
C LEU A 42 3.62 8.20 4.78
N LEU A 43 2.79 9.16 5.20
CA LEU A 43 1.64 9.65 4.45
C LEU A 43 2.02 10.60 3.31
N GLY A 44 3.12 11.35 3.45
CA GLY A 44 3.47 12.43 2.53
C GLY A 44 2.50 13.60 2.68
N ASN A 45 2.03 14.15 1.56
CA ASN A 45 0.98 15.17 1.54
C ASN A 45 -0.42 14.56 1.81
N PRO A 46 -1.11 14.89 2.93
CA PRO A 46 -2.41 14.29 3.26
C PRO A 46 -3.54 14.60 2.26
N GLU A 47 -3.39 15.63 1.43
CA GLU A 47 -4.36 16.00 0.39
C GLU A 47 -4.03 15.40 -0.99
N ASP A 48 -2.84 14.81 -1.16
CA ASP A 48 -2.39 14.17 -2.40
C ASP A 48 -1.93 12.72 -2.19
N ILE A 49 -2.92 11.84 -2.15
CA ILE A 49 -2.79 10.38 -2.03
C ILE A 49 -2.11 9.73 -3.25
N LYS A 50 -1.81 10.50 -4.32
CA LYS A 50 -1.03 10.00 -5.44
C LYS A 50 0.46 10.33 -5.34
N SER A 51 0.88 11.17 -4.43
CA SER A 51 2.24 11.70 -4.45
C SER A 51 3.29 10.57 -4.36
N LYS A 52 4.41 10.70 -5.07
CA LYS A 52 5.64 9.92 -4.79
C LYS A 52 6.08 10.08 -3.31
N THR A 53 5.55 11.06 -2.56
CA THR A 53 5.81 11.26 -1.12
C THR A 53 4.98 10.36 -0.19
N CYS A 54 4.01 9.59 -0.70
CA CYS A 54 3.29 8.58 0.06
C CYS A 54 4.16 7.33 0.32
N SER A 55 5.20 7.48 1.14
CA SER A 55 6.22 6.47 1.42
C SER A 55 5.66 5.12 1.87
N PHE A 56 4.48 5.10 2.51
CA PHE A 56 3.79 3.87 2.92
C PHE A 56 3.45 2.90 1.77
N LEU A 57 3.44 3.37 0.52
CA LEU A 57 3.18 2.57 -0.67
C LEU A 57 4.38 1.71 -1.10
N TRP A 58 5.61 2.04 -0.69
CA TRP A 58 6.84 1.53 -1.29
C TRP A 58 7.61 0.63 -0.32
N GLU A 59 8.25 -0.42 -0.84
CA GLU A 59 9.09 -1.33 -0.05
C GLU A 59 10.36 -0.63 0.44
N SER A 60 11.03 0.10 -0.47
CA SER A 60 12.33 0.74 -0.21
C SER A 60 12.38 1.57 1.08
N PHE A 61 11.32 2.31 1.42
CA PHE A 61 11.24 3.09 2.67
C PHE A 61 11.53 2.29 3.96
N TYR A 62 11.31 0.98 3.96
CA TYR A 62 11.50 0.11 5.13
C TYR A 62 12.83 -0.64 5.14
N GLU A 63 13.58 -0.63 4.02
CA GLU A 63 14.84 -1.37 3.87
C GLU A 63 16.03 -0.41 3.67
N ASP A 64 15.90 0.62 2.81
CA ASP A 64 16.84 1.75 2.73
C ASP A 64 16.13 3.02 2.22
N SER A 65 16.20 4.09 3.02
CA SER A 65 15.64 5.41 2.70
C SER A 65 16.33 6.17 1.55
N GLN A 66 17.56 5.80 1.17
CA GLN A 66 18.26 6.38 0.01
C GLN A 66 17.92 5.67 -1.31
N VAL A 67 17.42 4.43 -1.25
CA VAL A 67 17.10 3.66 -2.47
C VAL A 67 15.92 4.29 -3.22
N LYS A 68 16.04 4.34 -4.55
CA LYS A 68 14.99 4.76 -5.49
C LYS A 68 13.66 4.06 -5.16
N LYS A 69 12.53 4.68 -5.52
CA LYS A 69 11.20 4.18 -5.15
C LYS A 69 10.85 2.89 -5.89
N LEU A 70 11.22 1.78 -5.24
CA LEU A 70 11.05 0.41 -5.67
C LEU A 70 9.94 -0.26 -4.86
N GLY A 71 9.35 -1.30 -5.46
CA GLY A 71 8.34 -2.11 -4.80
C GLY A 71 7.02 -1.37 -4.62
N LEU A 72 6.47 -0.80 -5.70
CA LEU A 72 5.16 -0.14 -5.63
C LEU A 72 4.07 -1.10 -5.12
N PHE A 73 3.36 -0.66 -4.09
CA PHE A 73 2.36 -1.38 -3.29
C PHE A 73 2.90 -2.53 -2.40
N GLN A 74 4.23 -2.64 -2.26
CA GLN A 74 4.91 -3.66 -1.44
C GLN A 74 5.31 -3.13 -0.05
N GLY A 75 5.12 -1.83 0.21
CA GLY A 75 5.44 -1.20 1.50
C GLY A 75 4.81 -1.90 2.71
N HIS A 76 5.60 -2.04 3.78
CA HIS A 76 5.34 -2.99 4.88
C HIS A 76 3.93 -2.93 5.47
N LEU A 77 3.38 -1.73 5.70
CA LEU A 77 2.02 -1.57 6.21
C LEU A 77 0.94 -2.09 5.22
N VAL A 78 1.13 -1.90 3.91
CA VAL A 78 0.21 -2.41 2.88
C VAL A 78 0.30 -3.93 2.80
N ALA A 79 1.52 -4.47 2.83
CA ALA A 79 1.80 -5.90 2.86
C ALA A 79 1.13 -6.60 4.06
N CYS A 80 1.29 -6.06 5.27
CA CYS A 80 0.63 -6.54 6.49
C CYS A 80 -0.90 -6.57 6.40
N VAL A 81 -1.53 -5.59 5.74
CA VAL A 81 -3.00 -5.56 5.58
C VAL A 81 -3.46 -6.47 4.44
N PHE A 82 -2.68 -6.58 3.36
CA PHE A 82 -3.00 -7.46 2.24
C PHE A 82 -2.93 -8.95 2.62
N LEU A 83 -2.03 -9.31 3.55
CA LEU A 83 -1.95 -10.65 4.15
C LEU A 83 -3.30 -11.15 4.73
N GLU A 84 -4.14 -10.27 5.28
CA GLU A 84 -5.49 -10.64 5.76
C GLU A 84 -6.38 -11.23 4.66
N HIS A 85 -6.19 -10.82 3.40
CA HIS A 85 -6.87 -11.41 2.25
C HIS A 85 -6.25 -12.75 1.86
N LEU A 86 -4.92 -12.87 1.84
CA LEU A 86 -4.22 -14.13 1.56
C LEU A 86 -4.65 -15.22 2.55
N ILE A 87 -4.65 -14.93 3.86
CA ILE A 87 -5.15 -15.81 4.91
C ILE A 87 -6.64 -16.15 4.71
N ALA A 88 -7.45 -15.21 4.22
CA ALA A 88 -8.87 -15.46 3.96
C ALA A 88 -9.15 -16.37 2.75
N ILE A 89 -8.26 -16.40 1.74
CA ILE A 89 -8.39 -17.28 0.56
C ILE A 89 -7.66 -18.62 0.70
N GLN A 90 -6.62 -18.71 1.55
CA GLN A 90 -5.94 -19.97 1.88
C GLN A 90 -6.89 -21.07 2.39
N GLY A 91 -7.97 -20.68 3.09
CA GLY A 91 -9.01 -21.61 3.55
C GLY A 91 -10.03 -22.06 2.48
N ILE A 92 -9.90 -21.61 1.23
CA ILE A 92 -10.79 -21.97 0.11
C ILE A 92 -10.12 -23.07 -0.72
N PRO A 93 -10.80 -24.19 -1.04
CA PRO A 93 -10.26 -25.22 -1.93
C PRO A 93 -9.79 -24.65 -3.26
N HIS A 94 -8.63 -25.10 -3.78
CA HIS A 94 -8.01 -24.50 -4.96
C HIS A 94 -8.92 -24.49 -6.22
N ASN A 95 -9.74 -25.52 -6.41
CA ASN A 95 -10.74 -25.58 -7.48
C ASN A 95 -11.95 -24.63 -7.30
N GLN A 96 -12.00 -23.88 -6.20
CA GLN A 96 -12.98 -22.82 -5.90
C GLN A 96 -12.31 -21.44 -5.75
N GLN A 97 -10.98 -21.36 -5.84
CA GLN A 97 -10.26 -20.10 -5.82
C GLN A 97 -10.40 -19.39 -7.17
N VAL A 98 -10.74 -18.10 -7.12
CA VAL A 98 -10.71 -17.21 -8.29
C VAL A 98 -9.25 -16.97 -8.66
N GLN A 99 -8.88 -17.28 -9.90
CA GLN A 99 -7.50 -17.15 -10.40
C GLN A 99 -7.14 -15.71 -10.83
N GLU A 100 -8.13 -14.81 -10.88
CA GLU A 100 -7.89 -13.38 -11.14
C GLU A 100 -7.12 -12.72 -9.99
N GLN A 101 -6.16 -11.86 -10.32
CA GLN A 101 -5.39 -11.11 -9.32
C GLN A 101 -6.32 -10.23 -8.47
N PRO A 102 -6.16 -10.17 -7.14
CA PRO A 102 -7.15 -9.57 -6.22
C PRO A 102 -7.06 -8.04 -6.13
N VAL A 103 -7.19 -7.36 -7.28
CA VAL A 103 -7.19 -5.89 -7.47
C VAL A 103 -7.99 -5.16 -6.39
N GLY A 104 -9.20 -5.64 -6.09
CA GLY A 104 -10.08 -5.03 -5.10
C GLY A 104 -9.59 -5.14 -3.65
N ALA A 105 -8.81 -6.18 -3.31
CA ALA A 105 -8.22 -6.35 -1.98
C ALA A 105 -6.97 -5.49 -1.80
N LEU A 106 -6.10 -5.40 -2.81
CA LEU A 106 -4.89 -4.57 -2.73
C LEU A 106 -5.22 -3.08 -2.62
N ILE A 107 -6.12 -2.57 -3.48
CA ILE A 107 -6.62 -1.18 -3.38
C ILE A 107 -7.17 -0.90 -1.98
N TYR A 108 -7.88 -1.87 -1.41
CA TYR A 108 -8.52 -1.72 -0.11
C TYR A 108 -7.53 -1.80 1.07
N ALA A 109 -6.44 -2.56 0.95
CA ALA A 109 -5.31 -2.51 1.88
C ALA A 109 -4.66 -1.12 1.91
N ILE A 110 -4.33 -0.59 0.72
CA ILE A 110 -3.78 0.76 0.54
C ILE A 110 -4.68 1.83 1.18
N GLN A 111 -6.00 1.77 0.91
CA GLN A 111 -6.96 2.71 1.49
C GLN A 111 -7.02 2.64 3.02
N VAL A 112 -6.90 1.44 3.61
CA VAL A 112 -6.93 1.24 5.06
C VAL A 112 -5.68 1.78 5.73
N VAL A 113 -4.49 1.51 5.18
CA VAL A 113 -3.24 2.09 5.68
C VAL A 113 -3.28 3.62 5.60
N HIS A 114 -3.75 4.16 4.47
CA HIS A 114 -3.92 5.60 4.32
C HIS A 114 -4.83 6.21 5.40
N GLN A 115 -5.99 5.61 5.71
CA GLN A 115 -6.86 6.14 6.78
C GLN A 115 -6.22 5.98 8.18
N ALA A 116 -5.47 4.90 8.43
CA ALA A 116 -4.75 4.71 9.69
C ALA A 116 -3.72 5.83 9.91
N LEU A 117 -2.93 6.18 8.89
CA LEU A 117 -1.97 7.28 8.90
C LEU A 117 -2.68 8.65 8.99
N LEU A 118 -3.70 8.90 8.16
CA LEU A 118 -4.44 10.15 8.11
C LEU A 118 -5.10 10.49 9.46
N TYR A 119 -5.62 9.49 10.18
CA TYR A 119 -6.23 9.69 11.50
C TYR A 119 -5.22 9.63 12.66
N SER A 120 -3.93 9.40 12.39
CA SER A 120 -2.87 9.37 13.41
C SER A 120 -1.89 10.56 13.33
N HIS A 121 -1.64 11.13 12.14
CA HIS A 121 -0.60 12.15 11.90
C HIS A 121 -0.73 13.45 12.72
N LYS A 122 -1.90 13.75 13.33
CA LYS A 122 -2.09 14.92 14.20
C LYS A 122 -2.00 14.60 15.70
N SER A 123 -1.93 13.33 16.10
CA SER A 123 -2.00 12.97 17.54
C SER A 123 -1.25 11.71 17.98
N GLY A 124 -0.51 11.06 17.08
CA GLY A 124 0.31 9.88 17.38
C GLY A 124 -0.49 8.67 17.87
N SER A 125 -1.77 8.63 17.52
CA SER A 125 -2.74 7.60 17.90
C SER A 125 -3.93 7.69 16.97
N PHE A 126 -4.50 6.54 16.60
CA PHE A 126 -5.61 6.46 15.66
C PHE A 126 -6.88 7.11 16.24
N LYS A 127 -7.23 8.31 15.75
CA LYS A 127 -8.41 9.08 16.15
C LYS A 127 -9.31 9.38 14.95
N PRO A 128 -10.13 8.42 14.50
CA PRO A 128 -11.13 8.68 13.46
C PRO A 128 -12.17 9.70 13.96
N PRO A 129 -12.73 10.55 13.07
CA PRO A 129 -13.74 11.54 13.46
C PRO A 129 -14.92 10.92 14.23
N THR A 130 -15.32 11.54 15.34
CA THR A 130 -16.31 11.01 16.31
C THR A 130 -17.77 11.07 15.85
N ALA A 131 -18.04 11.40 14.59
CA ALA A 131 -19.40 11.36 14.05
C ALA A 131 -19.91 9.91 13.92
N LYS A 132 -21.21 9.70 14.18
CA LYS A 132 -21.84 8.37 14.06
C LYS A 132 -21.64 7.82 12.64
N GLY A 133 -21.22 6.56 12.55
CA GLY A 133 -20.99 5.88 11.27
C GLY A 133 -19.62 6.12 10.63
N VAL A 134 -18.68 6.87 11.23
CA VAL A 134 -17.34 7.09 10.63
C VAL A 134 -16.46 5.83 10.69
N MET A 135 -16.48 5.09 11.80
CA MET A 135 -15.82 3.77 11.89
C MET A 135 -16.53 2.68 11.06
N GLU A 136 -17.74 2.92 10.58
CA GLU A 136 -18.41 1.97 9.69
C GLU A 136 -17.75 2.00 8.29
N PHE A 137 -17.62 0.82 7.68
CA PHE A 137 -17.20 0.67 6.28
C PHE A 137 -18.30 1.06 5.27
N SER A 138 -18.79 2.29 5.44
CA SER A 138 -19.76 2.93 4.55
C SER A 138 -19.11 3.41 3.25
N LYS A 139 -19.91 3.54 2.19
CA LYS A 139 -19.48 4.15 0.92
C LYS A 139 -19.00 5.60 1.13
N ALA A 140 -19.59 6.33 2.07
CA ALA A 140 -19.28 7.74 2.34
C ALA A 140 -17.88 7.95 2.91
N ASN A 141 -17.38 7.02 3.72
CA ASN A 141 -16.05 7.12 4.33
C ASN A 141 -14.95 6.51 3.44
N TRP A 142 -15.26 5.46 2.68
CA TRP A 142 -14.23 4.60 2.06
C TRP A 142 -14.20 4.57 0.54
N ALA A 143 -15.30 4.88 -0.14
CA ALA A 143 -15.30 4.97 -1.60
C ALA A 143 -15.00 6.40 -2.08
N ASP A 144 -14.98 6.57 -3.39
CA ASP A 144 -15.02 7.89 -4.01
C ASP A 144 -16.31 8.62 -3.61
N CYS A 145 -16.16 9.86 -3.12
CA CYS A 145 -17.28 10.64 -2.58
C CYS A 145 -17.33 12.07 -3.15
N THR A 146 -18.54 12.59 -3.36
CA THR A 146 -18.75 13.96 -3.82
C THR A 146 -18.94 14.89 -2.63
N LEU A 147 -17.95 15.75 -2.37
CA LEU A 147 -18.02 16.78 -1.35
C LEU A 147 -18.69 18.04 -1.91
N THR A 148 -19.91 18.33 -1.48
CA THR A 148 -20.59 19.60 -1.80
C THR A 148 -19.98 20.71 -0.95
N GLN A 149 -19.30 21.67 -1.58
CA GLN A 149 -18.80 22.86 -0.87
C GLN A 149 -19.93 23.87 -0.64
N PRO A 150 -19.82 24.76 0.36
CA PRO A 150 -20.78 25.86 0.59
C PRO A 150 -20.95 26.80 -0.62
N SER A 151 -19.97 26.82 -1.53
CA SER A 151 -19.94 27.59 -2.78
C SER A 151 -20.72 26.95 -3.94
N SER A 152 -21.67 26.05 -3.64
CA SER A 152 -22.47 25.26 -4.60
C SER A 152 -21.68 24.31 -5.53
N LYS A 153 -20.34 24.30 -5.47
CA LYS A 153 -19.50 23.43 -6.30
C LYS A 153 -19.25 22.09 -5.60
N SER A 154 -19.61 20.99 -6.26
CA SER A 154 -19.27 19.64 -5.81
C SER A 154 -17.88 19.21 -6.29
N ARG A 155 -16.96 18.91 -5.37
CA ARG A 155 -15.65 18.29 -5.69
C ARG A 155 -15.76 16.77 -5.54
N SER A 156 -15.47 16.02 -6.61
CA SER A 156 -15.34 14.57 -6.53
C SER A 156 -13.99 14.21 -5.93
N LEU A 157 -14.00 13.63 -4.72
CA LEU A 157 -12.81 13.14 -4.03
C LEU A 157 -12.64 11.65 -4.35
N LYS A 158 -11.79 11.36 -5.34
CA LYS A 158 -11.42 9.99 -5.72
C LYS A 158 -10.48 9.41 -4.67
N ARG A 159 -10.86 8.29 -4.06
CA ARG A 159 -10.10 7.59 -2.99
C ARG A 159 -9.73 6.15 -3.37
N SER A 160 -10.49 5.55 -4.28
CA SER A 160 -10.37 4.16 -4.74
C SER A 160 -9.99 4.12 -6.23
N SER A 161 -10.64 4.95 -7.07
CA SER A 161 -10.39 4.95 -8.52
C SER A 161 -9.02 5.48 -8.93
N ILE A 162 -8.28 6.18 -8.04
CA ILE A 162 -6.91 6.64 -8.30
C ILE A 162 -5.94 5.45 -8.47
N PHE A 163 -6.06 4.42 -7.63
CA PHE A 163 -5.21 3.23 -7.69
C PHE A 163 -5.67 2.24 -8.77
N LEU A 164 -6.96 2.25 -9.12
CA LEU A 164 -7.57 1.26 -10.02
C LEU A 164 -6.89 1.17 -11.40
N LYS A 165 -6.30 2.25 -11.93
CA LYS A 165 -5.54 2.19 -13.19
C LYS A 165 -4.19 1.46 -13.01
N LYS A 166 -3.31 1.95 -12.12
CA LYS A 166 -1.95 1.38 -11.93
C LYS A 166 -2.01 -0.05 -11.37
N VAL A 167 -2.95 -0.36 -10.45
CA VAL A 167 -3.14 -1.74 -9.93
C VAL A 167 -3.64 -2.71 -11.02
N LYS A 168 -4.42 -2.24 -12.00
CA LYS A 168 -4.82 -3.07 -13.16
C LYS A 168 -3.74 -3.19 -14.25
N SER A 169 -2.70 -2.35 -14.23
CA SER A 169 -1.58 -2.42 -15.16
C SER A 169 -0.33 -3.07 -14.54
N LEU A 170 -0.45 -3.72 -13.38
CA LEU A 170 0.62 -4.49 -12.78
C LEU A 170 0.88 -5.78 -13.59
N LYS A 171 2.13 -5.97 -14.02
CA LYS A 171 2.66 -7.20 -14.63
C LYS A 171 2.56 -8.36 -13.63
N GLU A 172 2.56 -9.61 -14.10
CA GLU A 172 2.41 -10.80 -13.22
C GLU A 172 3.50 -10.88 -12.14
N ILE A 173 4.76 -10.63 -12.51
CA ILE A 173 5.90 -10.52 -11.59
C ILE A 173 5.71 -9.45 -10.49
N GLN A 174 4.99 -8.34 -10.78
CA GLN A 174 4.69 -7.33 -9.75
C GLN A 174 3.66 -7.87 -8.76
N TRP A 175 2.66 -8.61 -9.23
CA TRP A 175 1.68 -9.25 -8.36
C TRP A 175 2.29 -10.32 -7.45
N ASP A 176 3.25 -11.08 -7.95
CA ASP A 176 3.91 -12.12 -7.17
C ASP A 176 4.86 -11.53 -6.12
N ASN A 177 5.63 -10.50 -6.45
CA ASN A 177 6.42 -9.76 -5.46
C ASN A 177 5.52 -9.11 -4.37
N ILE A 178 4.34 -8.59 -4.72
CA ILE A 178 3.34 -8.09 -3.74
C ILE A 178 2.80 -9.19 -2.83
N LYS A 179 2.61 -10.42 -3.33
CA LYS A 179 2.23 -11.59 -2.51
C LYS A 179 3.38 -12.00 -1.60
N GLU A 180 4.60 -12.04 -2.12
CA GLU A 180 5.81 -12.41 -1.37
C GLU A 180 6.08 -11.42 -0.23
N ALA A 181 6.03 -10.11 -0.50
CA ALA A 181 6.15 -9.07 0.52
C ALA A 181 5.11 -9.25 1.64
N ALA A 182 3.85 -9.56 1.31
CA ALA A 182 2.81 -9.85 2.30
C ALA A 182 3.10 -11.11 3.12
N LEU A 183 3.56 -12.20 2.50
CA LEU A 183 3.92 -13.45 3.19
C LEU A 183 5.16 -13.27 4.10
N LYS A 184 6.18 -12.52 3.65
CA LYS A 184 7.34 -12.12 4.47
C LYS A 184 6.94 -11.40 5.77
N THR A 185 5.82 -10.65 5.78
CA THR A 185 5.33 -10.03 7.03
C THR A 185 4.82 -11.05 8.04
N GLN A 186 4.27 -12.18 7.60
CA GLN A 186 3.83 -13.27 8.47
C GLN A 186 5.04 -13.93 9.15
N GLU A 187 6.09 -14.21 8.37
CA GLU A 187 7.33 -14.81 8.88
C GLU A 187 8.04 -13.88 9.88
N LYS A 188 8.21 -12.60 9.53
CA LYS A 188 8.79 -11.59 10.45
C LYS A 188 7.97 -11.49 11.76
N ALA A 189 6.64 -11.63 11.71
CA ALA A 189 5.80 -11.64 12.92
C ALA A 189 5.95 -12.90 13.79
N HIS A 190 6.35 -14.05 13.24
CA HIS A 190 6.72 -15.23 14.01
C HIS A 190 8.16 -15.16 14.54
N THR A 191 9.08 -14.55 13.77
CA THR A 191 10.52 -14.47 14.09
C THR A 191 10.88 -13.33 15.06
N MET A 192 9.99 -12.37 15.33
CA MET A 192 10.22 -11.30 16.33
C MET A 192 10.16 -11.75 17.80
N LEU A 193 10.36 -13.04 18.09
CA LEU A 193 10.92 -13.52 19.36
C LEU A 193 12.45 -13.32 19.30
N PRO A 194 13.02 -12.39 20.07
CA PRO A 194 14.24 -11.67 19.66
C PRO A 194 15.56 -12.46 19.77
N PRO A 195 16.34 -12.53 18.67
CA PRO A 195 17.80 -12.65 18.67
C PRO A 195 18.49 -11.26 18.70
N PRO A 196 19.80 -11.17 18.97
CA PRO A 196 20.55 -9.91 18.99
C PRO A 196 20.86 -9.33 17.59
N VAL A 197 21.30 -8.07 17.58
CA VAL A 197 21.65 -7.26 16.41
C VAL A 197 23.16 -7.08 16.25
N ASP A 198 23.60 -6.76 15.02
CA ASP A 198 24.86 -6.06 14.69
C ASP A 198 24.60 -5.16 13.46
N ASP A 199 25.47 -4.16 13.24
CA ASP A 199 25.16 -2.92 12.50
C ASP A 199 25.58 -2.87 11.00
N LEU A 200 25.23 -1.75 10.34
CA LEU A 200 25.37 -1.41 8.92
C LEU A 200 26.64 -0.58 8.60
N ASP A 201 26.94 -0.39 7.30
CA ASP A 201 27.75 0.72 6.77
C ASP A 201 27.25 1.13 5.35
N ALA A 202 27.57 2.34 4.86
CA ALA A 202 26.89 2.99 3.71
C ALA A 202 27.78 3.94 2.86
N THR A 203 27.31 4.35 1.67
CA THR A 203 27.86 5.49 0.86
C THR A 203 26.83 6.12 -0.09
N ASP A 204 26.95 7.44 -0.32
CA ASP A 204 26.03 8.33 -1.08
C ASP A 204 26.07 8.23 -2.63
N ASP A 205 25.07 8.79 -3.34
CA ASP A 205 25.10 10.17 -3.94
C ASP A 205 24.31 10.39 -5.29
N LEU A 206 23.84 11.63 -5.51
CA LEU A 206 23.33 12.31 -6.73
C LEU A 206 21.85 12.17 -7.25
N ASP A 207 21.35 13.30 -7.79
CA ASP A 207 19.96 13.75 -8.13
C ASP A 207 19.33 13.20 -9.45
N ASP A 208 17.99 13.15 -9.72
CA ASP A 208 16.73 13.17 -8.90
C ASP A 208 15.66 12.12 -9.41
N ASP A 209 14.53 12.34 -10.15
CA ASP A 209 13.92 13.48 -10.89
C ASP A 209 12.36 13.24 -11.13
N ASP A 210 11.67 14.14 -11.85
CA ASP A 210 10.24 14.03 -12.27
C ASP A 210 10.03 12.83 -13.24
N ASP A 211 8.98 11.99 -13.19
CA ASP A 211 7.53 12.27 -13.27
C ASP A 211 6.67 11.40 -12.31
N GLU A 212 5.41 11.79 -12.03
CA GLU A 212 4.45 11.13 -11.07
C GLU A 212 4.38 9.58 -11.13
N LEU A 213 4.47 8.92 -9.95
CA LEU A 213 4.21 7.47 -9.71
C LEU A 213 4.82 6.45 -10.71
N HIS A 214 5.94 6.80 -11.32
CA HIS A 214 6.80 5.82 -11.97
C HIS A 214 7.60 5.00 -10.95
N ASP A 215 7.68 3.69 -11.20
CA ASP A 215 8.56 2.74 -10.50
C ASP A 215 9.65 2.36 -11.50
N LEU A 216 10.86 2.86 -11.24
CA LEU A 216 11.96 2.89 -12.21
C LEU A 216 12.44 1.50 -12.63
N HIS A 217 12.12 0.43 -11.89
CA HIS A 217 12.52 -0.94 -12.22
C HIS A 217 11.46 -1.68 -13.06
N TYR A 218 10.18 -1.26 -13.00
CA TYR A 218 9.10 -1.94 -13.72
C TYR A 218 8.61 -1.19 -14.96
N ASP A 219 8.75 0.13 -14.98
CA ASP A 219 8.39 0.96 -16.12
C ASP A 219 9.55 1.02 -17.15
N SER A 220 10.78 0.63 -16.78
CA SER A 220 11.97 0.49 -17.67
C SER A 220 12.02 -0.87 -18.39
N SER A 221 10.96 -1.27 -19.09
CA SER A 221 11.05 -2.45 -19.97
C SER A 221 11.53 -2.06 -21.35
N ASP A 222 12.76 -2.46 -21.69
CA ASP A 222 13.33 -2.38 -23.03
C ASP A 222 12.48 -3.21 -24.00
N ASP A 223 11.71 -2.52 -24.84
CA ASP A 223 11.00 -3.10 -25.98
C ASP A 223 11.89 -3.00 -27.23
N GLU A 224 13.10 -3.58 -27.13
CA GLU A 224 14.02 -3.78 -28.26
C GLU A 224 13.34 -4.73 -29.27
N GLY A 225 12.60 -4.13 -30.18
CA GLY A 225 11.76 -4.84 -31.14
C GLY A 225 12.57 -5.79 -32.01
N VAL A 226 12.23 -7.08 -31.97
CA VAL A 226 12.78 -8.09 -32.87
C VAL A 226 12.26 -7.81 -34.29
N GLU A 227 13.03 -7.07 -35.08
CA GLU A 227 12.77 -6.87 -36.52
C GLU A 227 12.97 -8.18 -37.29
N ASP A 228 11.93 -9.00 -37.32
CA ASP A 228 11.87 -10.26 -38.08
C ASP A 228 11.97 -9.98 -39.59
N SER A 229 13.21 -10.05 -40.09
CA SER A 229 13.57 -9.63 -41.44
C SER A 229 13.10 -10.64 -42.49
N PRO A 230 12.18 -10.27 -43.41
CA PRO A 230 11.59 -11.21 -44.35
C PRO A 230 12.63 -11.71 -45.37
N THR A 231 12.97 -13.01 -45.28
CA THR A 231 13.89 -13.66 -46.21
C THR A 231 13.24 -13.82 -47.59
N LEU A 232 13.57 -12.91 -48.51
CA LEU A 232 13.18 -12.99 -49.92
C LEU A 232 13.94 -14.12 -50.63
N GLN A 233 13.25 -15.24 -50.87
CA GLN A 233 13.68 -16.20 -51.88
C GLN A 233 13.41 -15.64 -53.28
N VAL A 234 14.44 -15.66 -54.13
CA VAL A 234 14.34 -15.43 -55.57
C VAL A 234 14.74 -16.73 -56.27
N GLY A 235 13.95 -17.14 -57.26
CA GLY A 235 14.22 -18.26 -58.17
C GLY A 235 14.01 -17.84 -59.62
#